data_AF-A0A957ZET2-F1
#
_entry.id   AF-A0A957ZET2-F1
#
_cell.length_a   1.000
_cell.length_b   1.000
_cell.length_c   1.000
_cell.angle_alpha   90.00
_cell.angle_beta   90.00
_cell.angle_gamma   90.00
#
_symmetry.space_group_name_H-M   'P 1'
#
loop_
_entity.id
_entity.type
_entity.pdbx_description
1 polymer ?
#
loop_
_entity_poly.entity_id
_entity_poly.type
_entity_poly.pdbx_seq_one_letter_code
_entity_poly.pdbx_strand_id
1 'polypeptide(L)'
;TPVPPTATPTDTATNTPVPPTATPTDTATNTPVPPTATATNTPGPIPTNTPSPYEGCTPGYWKQRQHLGSWTATGYAPSQKLETVFSNTDNLGTKSLLQALSFKGGSSLNSAKEILLRAAVAALLSAAHPDVDYALSAGEVIAQVNTALASNDRGTILALAEQLDAYNNAGCPLGRASAASEDEGEGDSSDSFSGFIYLPMIVHE
;
A
#
# COMPACT_ATOMS: atom_id res chain seq x y z
N THR A 1 49.94 58.06 80.08
CA THR A 1 49.79 56.85 79.26
C THR A 1 50.28 57.16 77.85
N PRO A 2 51.14 56.31 77.25
CA PRO A 2 51.87 56.61 76.01
C PRO A 2 51.02 56.54 74.72
N VAL A 3 51.52 57.20 73.68
CA VAL A 3 50.94 57.44 72.35
C VAL A 3 50.83 56.14 71.52
N PRO A 4 49.69 55.85 70.84
CA PRO A 4 49.60 54.78 69.84
C PRO A 4 50.13 55.24 68.46
N PRO A 5 50.82 54.37 67.69
CA PRO A 5 51.50 54.75 66.46
C PRO A 5 50.58 54.89 65.24
N THR A 6 50.91 55.90 64.43
CA THR A 6 50.48 56.14 63.06
C THR A 6 51.09 55.11 62.10
N ALA A 7 50.28 54.54 61.20
CA ALA A 7 50.75 53.92 59.96
C ALA A 7 49.93 54.47 58.77
N THR A 8 50.69 54.85 57.74
CA THR A 8 50.38 55.70 56.59
C THR A 8 49.45 55.07 55.54
N PRO A 9 48.53 55.84 54.93
CA PRO A 9 47.65 55.37 53.84
C PRO A 9 48.39 55.23 52.50
N THR A 10 48.00 54.23 51.71
CA THR A 10 48.41 54.09 50.29
C THR A 10 47.25 54.52 49.40
N ASP A 11 47.46 55.59 48.64
CA ASP A 11 46.58 56.11 47.59
C ASP A 11 46.52 55.15 46.38
N THR A 12 45.34 54.98 45.78
CA THR A 12 45.21 54.62 44.36
C THR A 12 43.93 55.25 43.79
N ALA A 13 44.09 55.93 42.65
CA ALA A 13 43.17 56.92 42.11
C ALA A 13 41.90 56.38 41.42
N THR A 14 40.85 57.20 41.52
CA THR A 14 39.50 57.08 40.95
C THR A 14 39.47 57.44 39.45
N ASN A 15 38.74 56.65 38.65
CA ASN A 15 38.19 57.09 37.36
C ASN A 15 36.66 56.83 37.34
N THR A 16 35.90 57.91 37.15
CA THR A 16 34.43 57.96 37.10
C THR A 16 33.92 57.69 35.68
N PRO A 17 32.95 56.77 35.45
CA PRO A 17 32.25 56.67 34.17
C PRO A 17 30.96 57.52 34.11
N VAL A 18 30.75 58.15 32.94
CA VAL A 18 29.71 59.12 32.53
C VAL A 18 28.32 58.46 32.36
N PRO A 19 27.19 59.16 32.60
CA PRO A 19 25.84 58.62 32.37
C PRO A 19 25.43 58.65 30.88
N PRO A 20 24.89 57.55 30.30
CA PRO A 20 24.33 57.59 28.95
C PRO A 20 22.83 57.96 28.95
N THR A 21 22.45 58.82 27.99
CA THR A 21 21.07 59.10 27.56
C THR A 21 20.86 58.50 26.16
N ALA A 22 19.86 57.63 25.96
CA ALA A 22 19.33 57.20 24.66
C ALA A 22 17.88 56.67 24.85
N THR A 23 16.85 57.39 24.39
CA THR A 23 16.07 57.23 23.12
C THR A 23 15.08 56.05 23.12
N PRO A 24 13.74 56.26 22.99
CA PRO A 24 12.76 55.18 22.95
C PRO A 24 12.88 54.37 21.65
N THR A 25 13.00 53.05 21.77
CA THR A 25 12.99 52.11 20.64
C THR A 25 11.69 51.32 20.67
N ASP A 26 10.86 51.46 19.64
CA ASP A 26 9.65 50.66 19.44
C ASP A 26 10.00 49.17 19.46
N THR A 27 9.35 48.45 20.38
CA THR A 27 9.49 46.99 20.52
C THR A 27 8.63 46.32 19.46
N ALA A 28 9.23 45.93 18.33
CA ALA A 28 8.60 44.97 17.42
C ALA A 28 8.56 43.60 18.11
N THR A 29 7.35 43.16 18.49
CA THR A 29 7.10 41.82 19.02
C THR A 29 7.21 40.82 17.87
N ASN A 30 8.42 40.30 17.63
CA ASN A 30 8.59 39.10 16.82
C ASN A 30 8.11 37.91 17.65
N THR A 31 6.84 37.54 17.48
CA THR A 31 6.35 36.24 17.93
C THR A 31 6.96 35.18 17.01
N PRO A 32 7.82 34.25 17.49
CA PRO A 32 8.30 33.18 16.64
C PRO A 32 7.10 32.29 16.25
N VAL A 33 6.80 32.25 14.96
CA VAL A 33 5.88 31.27 14.38
C VAL A 33 6.58 29.90 14.50
N PRO A 34 5.94 28.88 15.13
CA PRO A 34 6.50 27.54 15.15
C PRO A 34 6.62 27.03 13.71
N PRO A 35 7.72 26.37 13.31
CA PRO A 35 7.87 25.91 11.94
C PRO A 35 6.79 24.89 11.60
N THR A 36 5.94 25.23 10.63
CA THR A 36 5.08 24.28 9.94
C THR A 36 5.98 23.23 9.30
N ALA A 37 5.92 21.99 9.78
CA ALA A 37 6.64 20.88 9.18
C ALA A 37 6.11 20.64 7.75
N THR A 38 6.84 21.13 6.75
CA THR A 38 6.67 20.73 5.36
C THR A 38 7.06 19.26 5.25
N ALA A 39 6.10 18.37 5.02
CA ALA A 39 6.37 16.97 4.75
C ALA A 39 7.22 16.86 3.46
N THR A 40 8.51 16.58 3.63
CA THR A 40 9.37 16.17 2.52
C THR A 40 8.91 14.79 2.07
N ASN A 41 8.34 14.68 0.87
CA ASN A 41 8.13 13.39 0.22
C ASN A 41 9.50 12.79 -0.10
N THR A 42 10.08 12.07 0.85
CA THR A 42 11.20 11.17 0.58
C THR A 42 10.68 10.11 -0.40
N PRO A 43 11.29 9.93 -1.59
CA PRO A 43 11.03 8.76 -2.40
C PRO A 43 11.29 7.53 -1.53
N GLY A 44 10.26 6.72 -1.31
CA GLY A 44 10.40 5.47 -0.57
C GLY A 44 11.50 4.59 -1.19
N PRO A 45 12.08 3.66 -0.43
CA PRO A 45 13.04 2.72 -0.98
C PRO A 45 12.42 2.03 -2.20
N ILE A 46 13.15 2.06 -3.32
CA ILE A 46 12.82 1.26 -4.50
C ILE A 46 12.67 -0.20 -4.00
N PRO A 47 11.54 -0.88 -4.19
CA PRO A 47 11.36 -2.23 -3.69
C PRO A 47 12.47 -3.10 -4.29
N THR A 48 13.36 -3.56 -3.42
CA THR A 48 14.34 -4.58 -3.79
C THR A 48 13.52 -5.83 -4.05
N ASN A 49 13.59 -6.35 -5.28
CA ASN A 49 12.82 -7.48 -5.78
C ASN A 49 13.25 -8.79 -5.08
N THR A 50 13.03 -8.86 -3.77
CA THR A 50 13.13 -10.10 -3.01
C THR A 50 11.95 -10.95 -3.46
N PRO A 51 12.16 -12.13 -4.05
CA PRO A 51 11.06 -12.99 -4.43
C PRO A 51 10.22 -13.26 -3.19
N SER A 52 8.98 -12.76 -3.19
CA SER A 52 7.99 -13.09 -2.19
C SER A 52 7.62 -14.57 -2.39
N PRO A 53 7.55 -15.39 -1.33
CA PRO A 53 7.02 -16.75 -1.45
C PRO A 53 5.52 -16.74 -1.79
N TYR A 54 4.84 -15.61 -1.54
CA TYR A 54 3.42 -15.42 -1.84
C TYR A 54 3.21 -14.88 -3.25
N GLU A 55 2.01 -15.10 -3.75
CA GLU A 55 1.50 -14.64 -5.03
C GLU A 55 0.51 -13.49 -4.85
N GLY A 56 0.22 -12.79 -5.94
CA GLY A 56 -0.78 -11.73 -5.93
C GLY A 56 -0.98 -11.10 -7.30
N CYS A 57 -2.24 -10.79 -7.60
CA CYS A 57 -2.63 -10.18 -8.86
C CYS A 57 -2.96 -8.71 -8.66
N THR A 58 -2.35 -7.85 -9.48
CA THR A 58 -2.47 -6.40 -9.36
C THR A 58 -3.91 -5.92 -9.56
N PRO A 59 -4.28 -4.72 -9.06
CA PRO A 59 -5.55 -4.09 -9.45
C PRO A 59 -5.71 -3.92 -10.97
N GLY A 60 -4.57 -3.81 -11.67
CA GLY A 60 -4.49 -3.76 -13.12
C GLY A 60 -4.98 -5.03 -13.80
N TYR A 61 -4.68 -6.22 -13.27
CA TYR A 61 -5.16 -7.51 -13.77
C TYR A 61 -6.67 -7.64 -13.58
N TRP A 62 -7.14 -7.51 -12.33
CA TRP A 62 -8.53 -7.78 -11.96
C TRP A 62 -9.56 -6.91 -12.68
N LYS A 63 -9.19 -5.69 -13.11
CA LYS A 63 -10.11 -4.77 -13.77
C LYS A 63 -10.26 -4.97 -15.28
N GLN A 64 -9.36 -5.73 -15.93
CA GLN A 64 -9.43 -5.87 -17.38
C GLN A 64 -10.56 -6.80 -17.79
N ARG A 65 -11.23 -6.48 -18.90
CA ARG A 65 -12.35 -7.26 -19.41
C ARG A 65 -11.99 -8.73 -19.68
N GLN A 66 -10.79 -8.99 -20.18
CA GLN A 66 -10.32 -10.36 -20.45
C GLN A 66 -10.06 -11.21 -19.19
N HIS A 67 -9.96 -10.59 -18.01
CA HIS A 67 -9.72 -11.28 -16.73
C HIS A 67 -10.97 -11.36 -15.86
N LEU A 68 -12.14 -10.92 -16.36
CA LEU A 68 -13.39 -11.01 -15.60
C LEU A 68 -13.84 -12.46 -15.35
N GLY A 69 -13.36 -13.44 -16.15
CA GLY A 69 -13.60 -14.86 -15.91
C GLY A 69 -13.04 -15.35 -14.57
N SER A 70 -11.87 -14.84 -14.17
CA SER A 70 -11.19 -15.21 -12.92
C SER A 70 -11.95 -14.79 -11.66
N TRP A 71 -12.91 -13.86 -11.77
CA TRP A 71 -13.73 -13.45 -10.61
C TRP A 71 -14.62 -14.58 -10.10
N THR A 72 -15.06 -15.48 -10.99
CA THR A 72 -16.01 -16.55 -10.65
C THR A 72 -15.49 -17.43 -9.51
N ALA A 73 -14.20 -17.79 -9.56
CA ALA A 73 -13.58 -18.66 -8.56
C ALA A 73 -13.39 -17.97 -7.19
N THR A 74 -13.47 -16.64 -7.13
CA THR A 74 -13.37 -15.87 -5.88
C THR A 74 -14.70 -15.80 -5.10
N GLY A 75 -15.82 -16.13 -5.75
CA GLY A 75 -17.17 -15.95 -5.18
C GLY A 75 -17.67 -14.49 -5.13
N TYR A 76 -16.87 -13.51 -5.59
CA TYR A 76 -17.25 -12.10 -5.66
C TYR A 76 -17.70 -11.69 -7.06
N ALA A 77 -18.65 -10.74 -7.13
CA ALA A 77 -19.12 -10.21 -8.41
C ALA A 77 -18.50 -8.83 -8.72
N PRO A 78 -18.14 -8.53 -9.99
CA PRO A 78 -17.65 -7.20 -10.39
C PRO A 78 -18.61 -6.04 -10.04
N SER A 79 -19.92 -6.32 -10.01
CA SER A 79 -20.99 -5.37 -9.68
C SER A 79 -21.27 -5.25 -8.19
N GLN A 80 -20.75 -6.15 -7.34
CA GLN A 80 -20.94 -6.13 -5.89
C GLN A 80 -20.44 -4.81 -5.30
N LYS A 81 -21.15 -4.27 -4.32
CA LYS A 81 -20.85 -2.96 -3.74
C LYS A 81 -19.78 -3.08 -2.65
N LEU A 82 -18.90 -2.09 -2.55
CA LEU A 82 -17.88 -2.04 -1.51
C LEU A 82 -18.47 -2.16 -0.11
N GLU A 83 -19.58 -1.47 0.16
CA GLU A 83 -20.24 -1.48 1.47
C GLU A 83 -20.82 -2.84 1.89
N THR A 84 -20.97 -3.78 0.96
CA THR A 84 -21.41 -5.16 1.27
C THR A 84 -20.26 -6.07 1.73
N VAL A 85 -19.02 -5.60 1.58
CA VAL A 85 -17.79 -6.37 1.87
C VAL A 85 -16.97 -5.69 2.95
N PHE A 86 -16.79 -4.37 2.84
CA PHE A 86 -16.04 -3.54 3.76
C PHE A 86 -16.97 -2.55 4.46
N SER A 87 -16.71 -2.31 5.74
CA SER A 87 -17.35 -1.29 6.57
C SER A 87 -16.53 0.01 6.56
N ASN A 88 -17.13 1.11 7.02
CA ASN A 88 -16.48 2.43 7.13
C ASN A 88 -15.98 3.01 5.77
N THR A 89 -16.64 2.64 4.68
CA THR A 89 -16.31 3.07 3.32
C THR A 89 -16.85 4.45 2.94
N ASP A 90 -17.60 5.11 3.83
CA ASP A 90 -18.29 6.37 3.59
C ASP A 90 -19.06 6.39 2.25
N ASN A 91 -19.00 7.51 1.52
CA ASN A 91 -19.63 7.68 0.21
C ASN A 91 -19.02 6.79 -0.90
N LEU A 92 -17.87 6.16 -0.66
CA LEU A 92 -17.25 5.23 -1.61
C LEU A 92 -17.97 3.87 -1.62
N GLY A 93 -18.72 3.54 -0.56
CA GLY A 93 -19.43 2.26 -0.40
C GLY A 93 -20.37 1.89 -1.55
N THR A 94 -20.97 2.90 -2.18
CA THR A 94 -21.90 2.75 -3.32
C THR A 94 -21.24 2.34 -4.64
N LYS A 95 -19.90 2.37 -4.70
CA LYS A 95 -19.14 1.94 -5.88
C LYS A 95 -19.05 0.42 -5.91
N SER A 96 -19.02 -0.14 -7.10
CA SER A 96 -18.79 -1.58 -7.24
C SER A 96 -17.32 -1.94 -7.00
N LEU A 97 -17.03 -3.20 -6.69
CA LEU A 97 -15.68 -3.73 -6.58
C LEU A 97 -14.86 -3.43 -7.85
N LEU A 98 -15.45 -3.64 -9.04
CA LEU A 98 -14.78 -3.31 -10.31
C LEU A 98 -14.48 -1.82 -10.47
N GLN A 99 -15.39 -0.94 -10.04
CA GLN A 99 -15.17 0.51 -10.08
C GLN A 99 -14.04 0.93 -9.13
N ALA A 100 -13.97 0.30 -7.95
CA ALA A 100 -12.95 0.57 -6.94
C ALA A 100 -11.53 0.27 -7.43
N LEU A 101 -11.36 -0.77 -8.26
CA LEU A 101 -10.06 -1.09 -8.89
C LEU A 101 -9.51 0.05 -9.79
N SER A 102 -10.37 0.99 -10.18
CA SER A 102 -9.99 2.17 -10.98
C SER A 102 -9.90 3.47 -10.18
N PHE A 103 -10.11 3.42 -8.86
CA PHE A 103 -9.97 4.57 -7.99
C PHE A 103 -8.59 5.24 -8.14
N LYS A 104 -8.61 6.54 -7.90
CA LYS A 104 -7.43 7.39 -8.02
C LYS A 104 -6.83 7.60 -6.64
N GLY A 105 -5.71 8.31 -6.61
CA GLY A 105 -5.10 8.76 -5.38
C GLY A 105 -5.11 10.27 -5.29
N GLY A 106 -4.51 10.78 -4.23
CA GLY A 106 -4.45 12.21 -3.94
C GLY A 106 -4.02 12.46 -2.51
N SER A 107 -3.91 13.74 -2.14
CA SER A 107 -3.43 14.19 -0.83
C SER A 107 -4.49 14.19 0.28
N SER A 108 -5.78 14.09 -0.06
CA SER A 108 -6.88 14.14 0.91
C SER A 108 -7.14 12.81 1.63
N LEU A 109 -7.78 12.82 2.81
CA LEU A 109 -8.16 11.58 3.51
C LEU A 109 -9.03 10.67 2.64
N ASN A 110 -10.02 11.21 1.94
CA ASN A 110 -10.86 10.43 1.02
C ASN A 110 -10.03 9.79 -0.09
N SER A 111 -9.05 10.51 -0.63
CA SER A 111 -8.13 9.94 -1.62
C SER A 111 -7.22 8.86 -1.05
N ALA A 112 -6.92 8.86 0.26
CA ALA A 112 -6.24 7.74 0.91
C ALA A 112 -7.14 6.51 0.98
N LYS A 113 -8.41 6.69 1.35
CA LYS A 113 -9.40 5.61 1.35
C LYS A 113 -9.58 5.02 -0.05
N GLU A 114 -9.58 5.85 -1.09
CA GLU A 114 -9.59 5.40 -2.49
C GLU A 114 -8.36 4.53 -2.84
N ILE A 115 -7.16 4.93 -2.41
CA ILE A 115 -5.92 4.14 -2.60
C ILE A 115 -6.03 2.80 -1.88
N LEU A 116 -6.44 2.81 -0.61
CA LEU A 116 -6.62 1.59 0.18
C LEU A 116 -7.66 0.68 -0.45
N LEU A 117 -8.85 1.18 -0.79
CA LEU A 117 -9.93 0.36 -1.35
C LEU A 117 -9.56 -0.22 -2.72
N ARG A 118 -8.77 0.49 -3.52
CA ARG A 118 -8.23 -0.06 -4.77
C ARG A 118 -7.31 -1.25 -4.52
N ALA A 119 -6.37 -1.12 -3.60
CA ALA A 119 -5.46 -2.20 -3.22
C ALA A 119 -6.21 -3.36 -2.53
N ALA A 120 -7.18 -3.03 -1.68
CA ALA A 120 -7.98 -3.97 -0.91
C ALA A 120 -8.84 -4.88 -1.79
N VAL A 121 -9.45 -4.35 -2.86
CA VAL A 121 -10.24 -5.21 -3.76
C VAL A 121 -9.33 -6.19 -4.50
N ALA A 122 -8.15 -5.77 -4.96
CA ALA A 122 -7.20 -6.70 -5.57
C ALA A 122 -6.67 -7.74 -4.56
N ALA A 123 -6.43 -7.32 -3.32
CA ALA A 123 -6.01 -8.21 -2.24
C ALA A 123 -7.08 -9.24 -1.89
N LEU A 124 -8.33 -8.80 -1.77
CA LEU A 124 -9.48 -9.65 -1.49
C LEU A 124 -9.65 -10.72 -2.58
N LEU A 125 -9.62 -10.31 -3.85
CA LEU A 125 -9.82 -11.23 -4.97
C LEU A 125 -8.66 -12.23 -5.06
N SER A 126 -7.43 -11.79 -4.84
CA SER A 126 -6.26 -12.67 -4.80
C SER A 126 -6.36 -13.64 -3.63
N ALA A 127 -6.69 -13.18 -2.43
CA ALA A 127 -6.84 -14.00 -1.23
C ALA A 127 -8.03 -14.99 -1.26
N ALA A 128 -9.03 -14.72 -2.10
CA ALA A 128 -10.20 -15.57 -2.25
C ALA A 128 -10.11 -16.53 -3.44
N HIS A 129 -9.11 -16.37 -4.31
CA HIS A 129 -8.95 -17.23 -5.48
C HIS A 129 -8.23 -18.54 -5.09
N PRO A 130 -8.74 -19.73 -5.47
CA PRO A 130 -8.14 -21.01 -5.08
C PRO A 130 -6.71 -21.21 -5.62
N ASP A 131 -6.42 -20.69 -6.81
CA ASP A 131 -5.09 -20.80 -7.46
C ASP A 131 -4.14 -19.63 -7.17
N VAL A 132 -4.34 -18.86 -6.09
CA VAL A 132 -3.43 -17.75 -5.72
C VAL A 132 -3.02 -17.89 -4.26
N ASP A 133 -1.74 -18.17 -4.02
CA ASP A 133 -1.18 -18.27 -2.66
C ASP A 133 -0.91 -16.88 -2.07
N TYR A 134 -1.97 -16.17 -1.68
CA TYR A 134 -1.88 -14.80 -1.18
C TYR A 134 -1.39 -14.75 0.27
N ALA A 135 -0.62 -13.71 0.61
CA ALA A 135 0.00 -13.54 1.94
C ALA A 135 -0.98 -13.42 3.13
N LEU A 136 -2.26 -13.14 2.86
CA LEU A 136 -3.32 -12.98 3.84
C LEU A 136 -4.55 -13.77 3.39
N SER A 137 -5.33 -14.27 4.34
CA SER A 137 -6.67 -14.76 4.03
C SER A 137 -7.63 -13.63 3.68
N ALA A 138 -8.71 -13.93 2.93
CA ALA A 138 -9.74 -12.95 2.60
C ALA A 138 -10.36 -12.30 3.85
N GLY A 139 -10.53 -13.07 4.93
CA GLY A 139 -11.03 -12.57 6.22
C GLY A 139 -10.08 -11.57 6.88
N GLU A 140 -8.77 -11.81 6.84
CA GLU A 140 -7.76 -10.89 7.36
C GLU A 140 -7.69 -9.59 6.55
N VAL A 141 -7.79 -9.67 5.21
CA VAL A 141 -7.88 -8.49 4.35
C VAL A 141 -9.08 -7.63 4.76
N ILE A 142 -10.27 -8.23 4.92
CA ILE A 142 -11.48 -7.51 5.33
C ILE A 142 -11.28 -6.86 6.71
N ALA A 143 -10.77 -7.62 7.69
CA ALA A 143 -10.60 -7.11 9.06
C ALA A 143 -9.60 -5.94 9.13
N GLN A 144 -8.45 -6.06 8.46
CA GLN A 144 -7.43 -5.02 8.44
C GLN A 144 -7.93 -3.76 7.73
N VAL A 145 -8.61 -3.91 6.58
CA VAL A 145 -9.17 -2.78 5.83
C VAL A 145 -10.24 -2.06 6.64
N ASN A 146 -11.16 -2.79 7.27
CA ASN A 146 -12.20 -2.22 8.13
C ASN A 146 -11.60 -1.42 9.30
N THR A 147 -10.54 -1.96 9.91
CA THR A 147 -9.81 -1.29 11.02
C THR A 147 -9.13 -0.01 10.53
N ALA A 148 -8.42 -0.07 9.41
CA ALA A 148 -7.73 1.09 8.85
C ALA A 148 -8.72 2.19 8.45
N LEU A 149 -9.85 1.85 7.82
CA LEU A 149 -10.89 2.81 7.45
C LEU A 149 -11.56 3.45 8.67
N ALA A 150 -11.82 2.67 9.72
CA ALA A 150 -12.41 3.17 10.97
C ALA A 150 -11.52 4.20 11.67
N SER A 151 -10.19 4.09 11.52
CA SER A 151 -9.24 5.00 12.16
C SER A 151 -9.40 6.45 11.69
N ASN A 152 -9.89 6.67 10.46
CA ASN A 152 -9.88 7.96 9.79
C ASN A 152 -8.51 8.66 9.80
N ASP A 153 -7.43 7.89 9.99
CA ASP A 153 -6.06 8.38 10.00
C ASP A 153 -5.41 8.08 8.65
N ARG A 154 -4.96 9.15 7.98
CA ARG A 154 -4.38 9.04 6.64
C ARG A 154 -3.10 8.19 6.64
N GLY A 155 -2.28 8.29 7.68
CA GLY A 155 -1.04 7.51 7.78
C GLY A 155 -1.31 6.01 7.85
N THR A 156 -2.20 5.61 8.74
CA THR A 156 -2.64 4.22 8.93
C THR A 156 -3.26 3.65 7.66
N ILE A 157 -4.13 4.41 7.00
CA ILE A 157 -4.77 4.00 5.74
C ILE A 157 -3.73 3.77 4.64
N LEU A 158 -2.76 4.67 4.49
CA LEU A 158 -1.73 4.55 3.47
C LEU A 158 -0.72 3.43 3.78
N ALA A 159 -0.38 3.22 5.05
CA ALA A 159 0.51 2.14 5.46
C ALA A 159 -0.07 0.76 5.11
N LEU A 160 -1.36 0.53 5.40
CA LEU A 160 -2.02 -0.71 4.98
C LEU A 160 -2.13 -0.79 3.46
N ALA A 161 -2.42 0.32 2.78
CA ALA A 161 -2.51 0.32 1.33
C ALA A 161 -1.18 -0.05 0.65
N GLU A 162 -0.05 0.43 1.18
CA GLU A 162 1.30 0.07 0.72
C GLU A 162 1.60 -1.41 0.96
N GLN A 163 1.24 -1.94 2.12
CA GLN A 163 1.40 -3.36 2.42
C GLN A 163 0.60 -4.25 1.45
N LEU A 164 -0.68 -3.92 1.22
CA LEU A 164 -1.52 -4.68 0.27
C LEU A 164 -1.04 -4.50 -1.17
N ASP A 165 -0.53 -3.32 -1.54
CA ASP A 165 0.09 -3.10 -2.85
C ASP A 165 1.30 -4.02 -3.04
N ALA A 166 2.19 -4.15 -2.05
CA ALA A 166 3.32 -5.06 -2.11
C ALA A 166 2.88 -6.52 -2.35
N TYR A 167 1.87 -7.01 -1.62
CA TYR A 167 1.33 -8.37 -1.83
C TYR A 167 0.67 -8.53 -3.20
N ASN A 168 -0.09 -7.53 -3.66
CA ASN A 168 -0.71 -7.55 -4.99
C ASN A 168 0.29 -7.54 -6.16
N ASN A 169 1.54 -7.14 -5.90
CA ASN A 169 2.64 -7.12 -6.88
C ASN A 169 3.60 -8.31 -6.73
N ALA A 170 3.28 -9.30 -5.90
CA ALA A 170 4.15 -10.44 -5.61
C ALA A 170 4.31 -11.42 -6.80
N GLY A 171 3.39 -11.38 -7.77
CA GLY A 171 3.42 -12.18 -8.99
C GLY A 171 2.10 -12.92 -9.20
N CYS A 172 1.50 -12.76 -10.37
CA CYS A 172 0.15 -13.28 -10.64
C CYS A 172 0.21 -14.63 -11.40
N PRO A 173 -0.24 -15.74 -10.80
CA PRO A 173 -0.23 -17.06 -11.45
C PRO A 173 -1.30 -17.17 -12.54
N LEU A 174 -2.42 -16.45 -12.38
CA LEU A 174 -3.59 -16.49 -13.26
C LEU A 174 -3.37 -15.90 -14.67
N GLY A 175 -2.21 -15.27 -14.91
CA GLY A 175 -1.79 -14.80 -16.23
C GLY A 175 -1.11 -15.87 -17.07
N ARG A 176 -0.77 -17.02 -16.47
CA ARG A 176 0.00 -18.12 -17.07
C ARG A 176 -0.79 -19.44 -17.00
N ALA A 177 -2.07 -19.40 -17.37
CA ALA A 177 -2.96 -20.55 -17.43
C ALA A 177 -3.18 -21.30 -16.10
N SER A 178 -4.42 -21.27 -15.60
CA SER A 178 -4.97 -22.30 -14.71
C SER A 178 -5.07 -23.65 -15.46
N ALA A 179 -3.93 -24.23 -15.84
CA ALA A 179 -3.82 -25.55 -16.45
C ALA A 179 -3.27 -26.57 -15.43
N ALA A 180 -3.78 -26.53 -14.19
CA ALA A 180 -3.41 -27.48 -13.15
C ALA A 180 -4.60 -27.74 -12.20
N SER A 181 -5.77 -28.09 -12.75
CA SER A 181 -6.78 -28.88 -12.03
C SER A 181 -7.93 -29.32 -12.95
N GLU A 182 -7.60 -30.04 -14.03
CA GLU A 182 -8.51 -31.02 -14.60
C GLU A 182 -7.72 -32.33 -14.71
N ASP A 183 -7.65 -33.05 -13.60
CA ASP A 183 -7.42 -34.48 -13.60
C ASP A 183 -8.66 -35.13 -14.20
N GLU A 184 -8.60 -35.49 -15.49
CA GLU A 184 -9.43 -36.54 -16.07
C GLU A 184 -8.54 -37.35 -17.01
N GLY A 185 -8.53 -38.67 -16.81
CA GLY A 185 -7.53 -39.58 -17.33
C GLY A 185 -7.66 -39.96 -18.81
N GLU A 186 -6.64 -40.73 -19.21
CA GLU A 186 -6.61 -41.75 -20.26
C GLU A 186 -6.81 -41.33 -21.74
N GLY A 187 -5.86 -41.72 -22.61
CA GLY A 187 -6.16 -41.93 -24.03
C GLY A 187 -5.05 -41.73 -25.06
N ASP A 188 -3.97 -42.52 -24.95
CA ASP A 188 -3.12 -43.08 -26.00
C ASP A 188 -2.75 -42.29 -27.29
N SER A 189 -1.44 -42.11 -27.41
CA SER A 189 -0.58 -41.92 -28.58
C SER A 189 -1.12 -42.36 -29.95
N SER A 190 -1.34 -41.40 -30.84
CA SER A 190 -1.30 -41.67 -32.28
C SER A 190 0.11 -41.44 -32.83
N ASP A 191 1.03 -42.37 -32.52
CA ASP A 191 2.31 -42.44 -33.20
C ASP A 191 2.15 -43.14 -34.55
N SER A 192 2.69 -42.45 -35.55
CA SER A 192 2.64 -42.82 -36.95
C SER A 192 3.51 -44.03 -37.21
N PHE A 193 2.93 -45.14 -37.68
CA PHE A 193 3.68 -46.17 -38.39
C PHE A 193 3.03 -46.49 -39.74
N SER A 194 3.60 -45.87 -40.76
CA SER A 194 3.48 -46.28 -42.15
C SER A 194 4.16 -47.64 -42.29
N GLY A 195 3.38 -48.69 -42.60
CA GLY A 195 3.88 -50.06 -42.67
C GLY A 195 3.02 -50.93 -43.58
N PHE A 196 3.46 -51.07 -44.83
CA PHE A 196 3.02 -52.03 -45.84
C PHE A 196 2.84 -53.46 -45.30
N ILE A 197 1.67 -54.09 -45.51
CA ILE A 197 1.56 -55.54 -45.78
C ILE A 197 0.42 -55.77 -46.80
N TYR A 198 0.70 -56.66 -47.76
CA TYR A 198 -0.01 -56.93 -49.01
C TYR A 198 -0.83 -58.24 -48.89
N LEU A 199 -2.11 -58.20 -49.33
CA LEU A 199 -2.97 -59.27 -49.92
C LEU A 199 -3.35 -60.56 -49.12
N PRO A 200 -4.33 -61.40 -49.59
CA PRO A 200 -5.40 -61.20 -50.58
C PRO A 200 -6.81 -61.76 -50.20
N MET A 201 -7.79 -61.44 -51.05
CA MET A 201 -9.00 -62.22 -51.46
C MET A 201 -9.99 -62.72 -50.39
N ILE A 202 -11.28 -62.39 -50.59
CA ILE A 202 -12.37 -63.36 -50.75
C ILE A 202 -13.51 -62.72 -51.58
N VAL A 203 -14.11 -63.58 -52.41
CA VAL A 203 -15.09 -63.40 -53.49
C VAL A 203 -16.55 -63.45 -52.96
N HIS A 204 -17.50 -62.97 -53.78
CA HIS A 204 -18.96 -63.28 -53.91
C HIS A 204 -19.85 -62.05 -53.66
N GLU A 205 -20.81 -61.67 -54.52
CA GLU A 205 -21.30 -62.09 -55.84
C GLU A 205 -21.59 -60.86 -56.71
#